data_AF-A0A4Q8AJA1-F1
#
_entry.id   AF-A0A4Q8AJA1-F1
#
_cell.length_a   1.000
_cell.length_b   1.000
_cell.length_c   1.000
_cell.angle_alpha   90.00
_cell.angle_beta   90.00
_cell.angle_gamma   90.00
#
_symmetry.space_group_name_H-M   'P 1'
#
loop_
_entity.id
_entity.type
_entity.pdbx_description
1 polymer ?
#
loop_
_entity_poly.entity_id
_entity_poly.type
_entity_poly.pdbx_seq_one_letter_code
_entity_poly.pdbx_strand_id
1 'polypeptide(L)'
;MKRLWDIRITRWYTKLLYVLGALSINFAIGALLRGLGTPMLVASVLNSLVTIVSFLVGARLFRARGEPVPPRRAWWRMTARPRLSWVLGILFTYVVLSFALSPVLDPEGARPSQGVAVTIIDSIGFATLAYLYLNSAIRLRKLPALIREPKFQTPANLR
;
A
#
# COMPACT_ATOMS: atom_id res chain seq x y z
N MET A 1 31.02 -2.33 -1.06
CA MET A 1 29.97 -3.22 -0.50
C MET A 1 28.59 -2.65 -0.84
N LYS A 2 27.89 -3.22 -1.84
CA LYS A 2 26.52 -2.81 -2.17
C LYS A 2 25.58 -3.32 -1.06
N ARG A 3 25.08 -2.42 -0.20
CA ARG A 3 24.06 -2.78 0.80
C ARG A 3 22.80 -3.22 0.04
N LEU A 4 22.19 -4.34 0.43
CA LEU A 4 20.94 -4.85 -0.17
C LEU A 4 19.81 -3.80 -0.21
N TRP A 5 19.91 -2.77 0.65
CA TRP A 5 19.05 -1.59 0.70
C TRP A 5 19.19 -0.60 -0.48
N ASP A 6 20.10 -0.83 -1.42
CA ASP A 6 20.29 0.00 -2.63
C ASP A 6 19.62 -0.53 -3.89
N ILE A 7 18.85 -1.62 -3.78
CA ILE A 7 17.92 -2.02 -4.84
C ILE A 7 16.84 -0.94 -4.94
N ARG A 8 16.80 -0.20 -6.06
CA ARG A 8 15.87 0.91 -6.30
C ARG A 8 15.05 0.64 -7.54
N ILE A 9 13.74 0.63 -7.39
CA ILE A 9 12.81 0.31 -8.46
C ILE A 9 12.30 1.60 -9.10
N THR A 10 12.80 1.91 -10.29
CA THR A 10 12.40 3.10 -11.08
C THR A 10 11.38 2.76 -12.16
N ARG A 11 11.55 1.61 -12.83
CA ARG A 11 10.73 1.16 -13.95
C ARG A 11 9.32 0.74 -13.49
N TRP A 12 8.30 1.14 -14.24
CA TRP A 12 6.90 0.95 -13.86
C TRP A 12 6.51 -0.53 -13.76
N TYR A 13 6.99 -1.37 -14.69
CA TYR A 13 6.66 -2.80 -14.71
C TYR A 13 7.21 -3.53 -13.49
N THR A 14 8.40 -3.15 -12.99
CA THR A 14 8.97 -3.73 -11.77
C THR A 14 8.21 -3.28 -10.51
N LYS A 15 7.65 -2.06 -10.51
CA LYS A 15 6.75 -1.63 -9.42
C LYS A 15 5.48 -2.47 -9.41
N LEU A 16 4.92 -2.72 -10.60
CA LEU A 16 3.75 -3.58 -10.74
C LEU A 16 4.06 -5.01 -10.29
N LEU A 17 5.19 -5.59 -10.73
CA LEU A 17 5.63 -6.91 -10.30
C LEU A 17 5.84 -6.99 -8.79
N TYR A 18 6.39 -5.95 -8.17
CA TYR A 18 6.50 -5.88 -6.71
C TYR A 18 5.13 -5.89 -6.03
N VAL A 19 4.17 -5.10 -6.51
CA VAL A 19 2.82 -5.05 -5.93
C VAL A 19 2.13 -6.40 -6.08
N LEU A 20 2.18 -7.01 -7.27
CA LEU A 20 1.63 -8.35 -7.49
C LEU A 20 2.31 -9.38 -6.59
N GLY A 21 3.64 -9.38 -6.51
CA GLY A 21 4.39 -10.28 -5.64
C GLY A 21 4.04 -10.11 -4.17
N ALA A 22 3.93 -8.88 -3.68
CA ALA A 22 3.53 -8.59 -2.30
C ALA A 22 2.09 -9.07 -2.02
N LEU A 23 1.15 -8.88 -2.95
CA LEU A 23 -0.21 -9.38 -2.84
C LEU A 23 -0.25 -10.92 -2.83
N SER A 24 0.49 -11.56 -3.73
CA SER A 24 0.60 -13.03 -3.79
C SER A 24 1.20 -13.60 -2.51
N ILE A 25 2.25 -12.99 -1.97
CA ILE A 25 2.87 -13.38 -0.70
C ILE A 25 1.87 -13.22 0.45
N ASN A 26 1.17 -12.09 0.53
CA ASN A 26 0.18 -11.86 1.57
C ASN A 26 -0.97 -12.88 1.49
N PHE A 27 -1.45 -13.20 0.28
CA PHE A 27 -2.46 -14.23 0.07
C PHE A 27 -1.96 -15.62 0.49
N ALA A 28 -0.73 -15.99 0.10
CA ALA A 28 -0.12 -17.27 0.44
C ALA A 28 0.08 -17.42 1.95
N ILE A 29 0.55 -16.37 2.64
CA ILE A 29 0.69 -16.36 4.10
C ILE A 29 -0.67 -16.53 4.77
N GLY A 30 -1.69 -15.79 4.32
CA GLY A 30 -3.04 -15.94 4.84
C GLY A 30 -3.63 -17.35 4.64
N ALA A 31 -3.39 -17.96 3.48
CA ALA A 31 -3.81 -19.33 3.20
C ALA A 31 -3.07 -20.35 4.07
N LEU A 32 -1.76 -20.19 4.22
CA LEU A 32 -0.92 -21.04 5.07
C LEU A 32 -1.36 -20.99 6.53
N LEU A 33 -1.57 -19.79 7.09
CA LEU A 33 -2.00 -19.62 8.48
C LEU A 33 -3.36 -20.28 8.74
N ARG A 34 -4.30 -20.17 7.78
CA ARG A 34 -5.59 -20.88 7.87
C ARG A 34 -5.43 -22.39 7.77
N GLY A 35 -4.59 -22.88 6.87
CA GLY A 35 -4.31 -24.32 6.72
C GLY A 35 -3.65 -24.94 7.96
N LEU A 36 -2.90 -24.15 8.72
CA LEU A 36 -2.30 -24.56 10.00
C LEU A 36 -3.27 -24.49 11.19
N GLY A 37 -4.53 -24.11 10.97
CA GLY A 37 -5.51 -23.95 12.06
C GLY A 37 -5.20 -22.78 13.00
N THR A 38 -4.43 -21.79 12.53
CA THR A 38 -4.06 -20.62 13.34
C THR A 38 -5.32 -19.85 13.76
N PRO A 39 -5.43 -19.41 15.03
CA PRO A 39 -6.55 -18.57 15.46
C PRO A 39 -6.71 -17.35 14.55
N MET A 40 -7.94 -17.06 14.15
CA MET A 40 -8.24 -16.02 13.15
C MET A 40 -7.69 -14.64 13.56
N LEU A 41 -7.68 -14.35 14.86
CA LEU A 41 -7.09 -13.14 15.41
C LEU A 41 -5.59 -13.03 15.14
N VAL A 42 -4.84 -14.11 15.43
CA VAL A 42 -3.39 -14.17 15.21
C VAL A 42 -3.09 -14.07 13.71
N ALA A 43 -3.88 -14.74 12.88
CA ALA A 43 -3.72 -14.68 11.42
C ALA A 43 -3.98 -13.27 10.86
N SER A 44 -4.98 -12.56 11.37
CA SER A 44 -5.26 -11.16 10.99
C SER A 44 -4.09 -10.25 11.38
N VAL A 45 -3.62 -10.29 12.64
CA VAL A 45 -2.48 -9.47 13.10
C VAL A 45 -1.25 -9.68 12.20
N LEU A 46 -0.89 -10.92 11.92
CA LEU A 46 0.26 -11.23 11.08
C LEU A 46 0.08 -10.71 9.64
N ASN A 47 -1.10 -10.88 9.05
CA ASN A 47 -1.40 -10.34 7.73
C ASN A 47 -1.39 -8.80 7.70
N SER A 48 -1.95 -8.13 8.71
CA SER A 48 -1.91 -6.66 8.80
C SER A 48 -0.45 -6.17 8.88
N LEU A 49 0.39 -6.83 9.67
CA LEU A 49 1.81 -6.51 9.78
C LEU A 49 2.54 -6.71 8.46
N VAL A 50 2.36 -7.86 7.81
CA VAL A 50 2.96 -8.15 6.49
C VAL A 50 2.51 -7.11 5.46
N THR A 51 1.23 -6.73 5.46
CA THR A 51 0.67 -5.71 4.58
C THR A 51 1.36 -4.37 4.83
N ILE A 52 1.36 -3.87 6.06
CA ILE A 52 2.00 -2.59 6.40
C ILE A 52 3.48 -2.60 6.01
N VAL A 53 4.22 -3.64 6.40
CA VAL A 53 5.65 -3.77 6.09
C VAL A 53 5.87 -3.77 4.57
N SER A 54 5.04 -4.48 3.79
CA SER A 54 5.14 -4.50 2.33
C SER A 54 4.93 -3.10 1.74
N PHE A 55 3.93 -2.35 2.22
CA PHE A 55 3.72 -0.97 1.78
C PHE A 55 4.88 -0.04 2.17
N LEU A 56 5.42 -0.18 3.39
CA LEU A 56 6.57 0.59 3.86
C LEU A 56 7.82 0.28 3.04
N VAL A 57 8.11 -1.00 2.78
CA VAL A 57 9.24 -1.42 1.95
C VAL A 57 9.06 -0.90 0.53
N GLY A 58 7.89 -1.07 -0.08
CA GLY A 58 7.56 -0.53 -1.39
C GLY A 58 7.77 0.99 -1.47
N ALA A 59 7.31 1.74 -0.48
CA ALA A 59 7.50 3.19 -0.39
C ALA A 59 8.97 3.63 -0.35
N ARG A 60 9.89 2.77 0.13
CA ARG A 60 11.33 3.04 0.20
C ARG A 60 12.10 2.51 -1.01
N LEU A 61 11.63 1.44 -1.64
CA LEU A 61 12.22 0.88 -2.85
C LEU A 61 11.83 1.68 -4.10
N PHE A 62 10.60 2.19 -4.15
CA PHE A 62 10.07 2.90 -5.31
C PHE A 62 10.60 4.33 -5.41
N ARG A 63 11.24 4.64 -6.54
CA ARG A 63 11.73 5.99 -6.86
C ARG A 63 11.04 6.56 -8.08
N ALA A 64 10.86 7.88 -8.12
CA ALA A 64 10.50 8.55 -9.36
C ALA A 64 11.70 8.56 -10.32
N ARG A 65 11.43 8.59 -11.63
CA ARG A 65 12.47 8.67 -12.64
C ARG A 65 13.17 10.04 -12.51
N GLY A 66 14.50 10.03 -12.35
CA GLY A 66 15.29 11.25 -12.14
C GLY A 66 15.27 11.83 -10.72
N GLU A 67 14.65 11.16 -9.74
CA GLU A 67 14.77 11.56 -8.32
C GLU A 67 16.22 11.29 -7.85
N PRO A 68 16.94 12.30 -7.32
CA PRO A 68 18.32 12.10 -6.86
C PRO A 68 18.36 11.02 -5.77
N VAL A 69 19.29 10.09 -5.92
CA VAL A 69 19.36 8.85 -5.13
C VAL A 69 19.76 9.16 -3.67
N PRO A 70 20.79 9.98 -3.43
CA PRO A 70 20.97 10.73 -2.18
C PRO A 70 20.24 12.08 -2.25
N PRO A 71 19.63 12.59 -1.15
CA PRO A 71 19.61 12.06 0.22
C PRO A 71 18.52 11.00 0.48
N ARG A 72 18.59 10.37 1.67
CA ARG A 72 17.54 9.46 2.16
C ARG A 72 16.19 10.17 2.17
N ARG A 73 15.16 9.49 1.68
CA ARG A 73 13.80 10.04 1.67
C ARG A 73 13.32 10.25 3.10
N ALA A 74 12.66 11.37 3.35
CA ALA A 74 12.04 11.61 4.64
C ALA A 74 11.03 10.50 4.96
N TRP A 75 10.97 10.09 6.23
CA TRP A 75 10.23 8.90 6.66
C TRP A 75 8.72 8.97 6.33
N TRP A 76 8.16 10.18 6.28
CA TRP A 76 6.76 10.49 5.98
C TRP A 76 6.41 10.40 4.49
N ARG A 77 7.40 10.34 3.59
CA ARG A 77 7.19 10.41 2.15
C ARG A 77 6.96 9.03 1.55
N MET A 78 5.69 8.64 1.48
CA MET A 78 5.29 7.33 0.93
C MET A 78 5.45 7.24 -0.58
N THR A 79 5.24 8.34 -1.30
CA THR A 79 5.37 8.36 -2.76
C THR A 79 6.14 9.59 -3.23
N ALA A 80 6.47 9.62 -4.52
CA ALA A 80 7.04 10.81 -5.13
C ALA A 80 5.97 11.87 -5.46
N ARG A 81 4.71 11.45 -5.66
CA ARG A 81 3.68 12.25 -6.33
C ARG A 81 2.51 12.54 -5.39
N PRO A 82 2.15 13.81 -5.16
CA PRO A 82 1.05 14.16 -4.26
C PRO A 82 -0.29 13.55 -4.70
N ARG A 83 -0.59 13.54 -6.01
CA ARG A 83 -1.84 12.94 -6.53
C ARG A 83 -1.94 11.44 -6.26
N LEU A 84 -0.85 10.70 -6.46
CA LEU A 84 -0.86 9.24 -6.25
C LEU A 84 -0.98 8.90 -4.76
N SER A 85 -0.29 9.66 -3.89
CA SER A 85 -0.48 9.54 -2.44
C SER A 85 -1.92 9.84 -2.02
N TRP A 86 -2.56 10.83 -2.64
CA TRP A 86 -3.94 11.21 -2.30
C TRP A 86 -4.95 10.13 -2.72
N VAL A 87 -4.83 9.59 -3.94
CA VAL A 87 -5.69 8.50 -4.43
C VAL A 87 -5.55 7.26 -3.55
N LEU A 88 -4.33 6.85 -3.20
CA LEU A 88 -4.11 5.71 -2.31
C LEU A 88 -4.64 5.97 -0.90
N GLY A 89 -4.46 7.19 -0.38
CA GLY A 89 -5.01 7.60 0.90
C GLY A 89 -6.53 7.45 0.94
N ILE A 90 -7.23 7.97 -0.08
CA ILE A 90 -8.70 7.83 -0.22
C ILE A 90 -9.11 6.38 -0.35
N LEU A 91 -8.40 5.58 -1.15
CA LEU A 91 -8.70 4.17 -1.34
C LEU A 91 -8.64 3.43 0.01
N PHE A 92 -7.62 3.68 0.82
CA PHE A 92 -7.54 3.07 2.15
C PHE A 92 -8.58 3.61 3.13
N THR A 93 -8.90 4.90 3.08
CA THR A 93 -10.02 5.45 3.86
C THR A 93 -11.34 4.78 3.48
N TYR A 94 -11.59 4.56 2.19
CA TYR A 94 -12.77 3.85 1.71
C TYR A 94 -12.83 2.43 2.25
N VAL A 95 -11.71 1.69 2.23
CA VAL A 95 -11.64 0.33 2.80
C VAL A 95 -12.00 0.33 4.30
N VAL A 96 -11.47 1.28 5.09
CA VAL A 96 -11.83 1.41 6.52
C VAL A 96 -13.32 1.68 6.70
N LEU A 97 -13.90 2.58 5.89
CA LEU A 97 -15.32 2.87 5.94
C LEU A 97 -16.18 1.66 5.55
N SER A 98 -15.75 0.87 4.57
CA SER A 98 -16.44 -0.37 4.20
C SER A 98 -16.50 -1.36 5.35
N PHE A 99 -15.43 -1.49 6.15
CA PHE A 99 -15.46 -2.33 7.35
C PHE A 99 -16.40 -1.78 8.42
N ALA A 100 -16.35 -0.46 8.66
CA ALA A 100 -17.22 0.18 9.65
C ALA A 100 -18.71 0.11 9.29
N LEU A 101 -19.04 0.19 8.00
CA LEU A 101 -20.42 0.15 7.50
C LEU A 101 -20.95 -1.26 7.27
N SER A 102 -20.09 -2.28 7.29
CA SER A 102 -20.50 -3.67 7.05
C SER A 102 -21.68 -4.13 7.91
N PRO A 103 -21.77 -3.83 9.22
CA PRO A 103 -22.91 -4.23 10.05
C PRO A 103 -24.23 -3.55 9.67
N VAL A 104 -24.16 -2.34 9.10
CA VAL A 104 -25.34 -1.57 8.67
C VAL A 104 -25.85 -2.08 7.31
N LEU A 105 -24.93 -2.49 6.44
CA LEU A 105 -25.22 -2.94 5.07
C LEU A 105 -25.62 -4.42 4.97
N ASP A 106 -25.37 -5.20 6.02
CA ASP A 106 -25.73 -6.61 6.12
C ASP A 106 -26.33 -6.92 7.51
N PRO A 107 -27.54 -6.38 7.81
CA PRO A 107 -28.16 -6.52 9.13
C PRO A 107 -28.57 -7.96 9.43
N GLU A 108 -28.79 -8.78 8.39
CA GLU A 108 -29.18 -10.18 8.51
C GLU A 108 -27.98 -11.11 8.73
N GLY A 109 -26.75 -10.59 8.61
CA GLY A 109 -25.53 -11.37 8.79
C GLY A 109 -25.35 -12.46 7.73
N ALA A 110 -25.85 -12.22 6.52
CA ALA A 110 -25.75 -13.19 5.42
C ALA A 110 -24.28 -13.45 5.02
N ARG A 111 -23.38 -12.50 5.30
CA ARG A 111 -21.94 -12.67 5.14
C ARG A 111 -21.34 -13.20 6.44
N PRO A 112 -20.40 -14.16 6.37
CA PRO A 112 -19.65 -14.57 7.54
C PRO A 112 -18.94 -13.35 8.12
N SER A 113 -19.42 -12.90 9.28
CA SER A 113 -18.84 -11.76 9.97
C SER A 113 -17.50 -12.19 10.57
N GLN A 114 -16.45 -11.46 10.22
CA GLN A 114 -15.21 -11.57 10.96
C GLN A 114 -15.47 -11.03 12.36
N GLY A 115 -15.06 -11.77 13.39
CA GLY A 115 -15.29 -11.37 14.78
C GLY A 115 -14.80 -9.94 15.02
N VAL A 116 -15.50 -9.19 15.90
CA VAL A 116 -15.29 -7.74 16.11
C VAL A 116 -13.81 -7.37 16.29
N ALA A 117 -13.05 -8.17 17.05
CA ALA A 117 -11.62 -7.94 17.26
C ALA A 117 -10.79 -7.98 15.96
N VAL A 118 -11.11 -8.89 15.03
CA VAL A 118 -10.44 -8.99 13.72
C VAL A 118 -10.75 -7.75 12.88
N THR A 119 -12.02 -7.34 12.83
CA THR A 119 -12.45 -6.14 12.11
C THR A 119 -11.75 -4.89 12.64
N ILE A 120 -11.59 -4.76 13.96
CA ILE A 120 -10.87 -3.64 14.59
C ILE A 120 -9.40 -3.64 14.17
N ILE A 121 -8.72 -4.79 14.22
CA ILE A 121 -7.30 -4.90 13.86
C ILE A 121 -7.06 -4.54 12.40
N ASP A 122 -7.85 -5.11 11.50
CA ASP A 122 -7.73 -4.82 10.07
C ASP A 122 -8.04 -3.34 9.80
N SER A 123 -9.06 -2.78 10.44
CA SER A 123 -9.41 -1.36 10.35
C SER A 123 -8.26 -0.45 10.82
N ILE A 124 -7.60 -0.77 11.93
CA ILE A 124 -6.42 -0.04 12.41
C ILE A 124 -5.29 -0.12 11.38
N GLY A 125 -5.06 -1.29 10.79
CA GLY A 125 -4.04 -1.48 9.76
C GLY A 125 -4.26 -0.59 8.53
N PHE A 126 -5.48 -0.60 7.98
CA PHE A 126 -5.83 0.25 6.84
C PHE A 126 -5.92 1.73 7.20
N ALA A 127 -6.39 2.08 8.39
CA ALA A 127 -6.39 3.47 8.87
C ALA A 127 -4.96 4.02 9.00
N THR A 128 -4.02 3.19 9.44
CA THR A 128 -2.59 3.53 9.49
C THR A 128 -2.06 3.82 8.09
N LEU A 129 -2.36 2.97 7.10
CA LEU A 129 -1.97 3.21 5.70
C LEU A 129 -2.62 4.48 5.15
N ALA A 130 -3.92 4.67 5.37
CA ALA A 130 -4.65 5.87 4.96
C ALA A 130 -3.98 7.14 5.50
N TYR A 131 -3.71 7.17 6.81
CA TYR A 131 -3.03 8.28 7.47
C TYR A 131 -1.66 8.56 6.84
N LEU A 132 -0.83 7.53 6.65
CA LEU A 132 0.51 7.68 6.10
C LEU A 132 0.49 8.23 4.66
N TYR A 133 -0.42 7.74 3.83
CA TYR A 133 -0.57 8.19 2.45
C TYR A 133 -1.16 9.60 2.35
N LEU A 134 -2.15 9.94 3.16
CA LEU A 134 -2.74 11.28 3.22
C LEU A 134 -1.75 12.32 3.78
N ASN A 135 -1.04 11.99 4.88
CA ASN A 135 0.02 12.83 5.44
C ASN A 135 1.14 13.07 4.40
N SER A 136 1.53 12.02 3.67
CA SER A 136 2.46 12.15 2.55
C SER A 136 1.92 13.08 1.46
N ALA A 137 0.63 12.99 1.10
CA ALA A 137 0.02 13.85 0.08
C ALA A 137 0.03 15.32 0.48
N ILE A 138 -0.38 15.63 1.72
CA ILE A 138 -0.44 16.99 2.26
C ILE A 138 0.94 17.63 2.26
N ARG A 139 1.96 16.91 2.74
CA ARG A 139 3.33 17.42 2.79
C ARG A 139 3.95 17.57 1.41
N LEU A 140 3.68 16.65 0.47
CA LEU A 140 4.19 16.74 -0.90
C LEU A 140 3.61 17.93 -1.68
N ARG A 141 2.37 18.34 -1.39
CA ARG A 141 1.76 19.52 -2.03
C ARG A 141 2.49 20.83 -1.68
N LYS A 142 3.20 20.88 -0.54
CA LYS A 142 3.98 22.04 -0.10
C LYS A 142 5.39 22.08 -0.71
N LEU A 143 5.82 21.02 -1.40
CA LEU A 143 7.15 20.94 -2.01
C LEU A 143 7.11 21.38 -3.49
N PRO A 144 8.24 21.86 -4.04
CA PRO A 144 8.36 22.16 -5.46
C PRO A 144 7.96 20.95 -6.31
N ALA A 145 7.19 21.19 -7.36
CA ALA A 145 6.71 20.13 -8.23
C ALA A 145 7.90 19.39 -8.88
N LEU A 146 7.95 18.07 -8.72
CA LEU A 146 8.91 17.25 -9.45
C LEU A 146 8.62 17.31 -10.95
N ILE A 147 9.67 17.28 -11.76
CA ILE A 147 9.59 17.26 -13.23
C ILE A 147 8.60 16.17 -13.65
N ARG A 148 7.58 16.58 -14.41
CA ARG A 148 6.51 15.69 -14.89
C ARG A 148 7.12 14.72 -15.89
N GLU A 149 6.90 13.42 -15.71
CA GLU A 149 7.29 12.45 -16.74
C GLU A 149 6.62 12.82 -18.08
N PRO A 150 7.35 12.79 -19.21
CA PRO A 150 6.70 12.89 -20.51
C PRO A 150 5.69 11.74 -20.63
N LYS A 151 4.47 12.06 -21.07
CA LYS A 151 3.44 11.05 -21.38
C LYS A 151 4.08 10.00 -22.28
N PHE A 152 3.81 8.72 -22.01
CA PHE A 152 4.17 7.65 -22.94
C PHE A 152 3.59 8.03 -24.31
N GLN A 153 4.47 8.42 -25.23
CA GLN A 153 4.08 8.68 -26.61
C GLN A 153 4.01 7.31 -27.26
N THR A 154 2.79 6.90 -27.63
CA THR A 154 2.62 5.72 -28.48
C THR A 154 3.43 5.97 -29.75
N PRO A 155 4.33 5.04 -30.15
CA PRO A 155 5.04 5.14 -31.42
C PRO A 155 4.03 5.41 -32.54
N ALA A 156 4.33 6.37 -33.43
CA ALA A 156 3.43 6.78 -34.52
C ALA A 156 3.04 5.59 -35.43
N ASN A 157 3.89 4.56 -35.46
CA ASN A 157 3.77 3.29 -36.14
C ASN A 157 2.78 2.29 -35.49
N LEU A 158 2.06 2.68 -34.43
CA LEU A 158 0.98 1.90 -33.80
C LEU A 158 -0.38 2.65 -33.80
N ARG A 159 -0.53 3.68 -34.64
CA ARG A 159 -1.79 4.43 -34.82
C ARG A 159 -2.46 4.08 -36.14
#